data_AF-A0A844ISY4-F1
#
_entry.id   AF-A0A844ISY4-F1
#
_cell.length_a   1.000
_cell.length_b   1.000
_cell.length_c   1.000
_cell.angle_alpha   90.00
_cell.angle_beta   90.00
_cell.angle_gamma   90.00
#
_symmetry.space_group_name_H-M   'P 1'
#
loop_
_entity.id
_entity.type
_entity.pdbx_description
1 polymer ?
#
loop_
_entity_poly.entity_id
_entity_poly.type
_entity_poly.pdbx_seq_one_letter_code
_entity_poly.pdbx_strand_id
1 'polypeptide(L)'
;MTPENVKVKLIEVFQEMQTDCGYQDQLITGTTCPLDDLGWFDSYLSLTAMAMLSTELNVDIPNDINIFLSEDGTRRLTINESVDVVCEIVSKGNKKI
;
A
#
# COMPACT_ATOMS: atom_id res chain seq x y z
N MET A 1 0.33 -13.01 9.46
CA MET A 1 0.24 -11.55 9.30
C MET A 1 -1.22 -11.12 9.49
N THR A 2 -1.51 -10.08 10.26
CA THR A 2 -2.88 -9.58 10.48
C THR A 2 -3.15 -8.35 9.60
N PRO A 3 -4.41 -8.09 9.20
CA PRO A 3 -4.75 -6.87 8.45
C PRO A 3 -4.32 -5.59 9.18
N GLU A 4 -4.47 -5.54 10.49
CA GLU A 4 -4.05 -4.39 11.29
C GLU A 4 -2.53 -4.15 11.21
N ASN A 5 -1.72 -5.23 11.23
CA ASN A 5 -0.27 -5.09 11.08
C ASN A 5 0.12 -4.54 9.70
N VAL A 6 -0.53 -5.03 8.63
CA VAL A 6 -0.32 -4.51 7.26
C VAL A 6 -0.70 -3.04 7.19
N LYS A 7 -1.83 -2.67 7.77
CA LYS A 7 -2.34 -1.30 7.79
C LYS A 7 -1.38 -0.35 8.50
N VAL A 8 -0.92 -0.71 9.69
CA VAL A 8 0.06 0.08 10.45
C VAL A 8 1.32 0.28 9.62
N LYS A 9 1.87 -0.79 9.03
CA LYS A 9 3.07 -0.70 8.20
C LYS A 9 2.88 0.11 6.92
N LEU A 10 1.74 -0.01 6.25
CA LEU A 10 1.45 0.80 5.07
C LEU A 10 1.31 2.29 5.41
N ILE A 11 0.70 2.62 6.56
CA ILE A 11 0.63 4.01 7.03
C ILE A 11 2.02 4.54 7.39
N GLU A 12 2.86 3.76 8.08
CA GLU A 12 4.25 4.14 8.41
C GLU A 12 5.05 4.42 7.13
N VAL A 13 4.96 3.54 6.12
CA VAL A 13 5.59 3.74 4.80
C VAL A 13 5.14 5.05 4.17
N PHE A 14 3.84 5.33 4.17
CA PHE A 14 3.36 6.60 3.60
C PHE A 14 3.82 7.82 4.39
N GLN A 15 3.90 7.74 5.72
CA GLN A 15 4.39 8.84 6.55
C GLN A 15 5.88 9.13 6.30
N GLU A 16 6.68 8.09 6.06
CA GLU A 16 8.08 8.23 5.65
C GLU A 16 8.18 8.93 4.29
N MET A 17 7.47 8.43 3.27
CA MET A 17 7.46 9.02 1.94
C MET A 17 6.95 10.47 1.93
N GLN A 18 5.92 10.75 2.72
CA GLN A 18 5.35 12.08 2.89
C GLN A 18 6.38 13.04 3.50
N THR A 19 7.20 12.57 4.44
CA THR A 19 8.32 13.33 5.00
C THR A 19 9.36 13.65 3.95
N ASP A 20 9.77 12.64 3.18
CA ASP A 20 10.78 12.80 2.12
C ASP A 20 10.31 13.74 1.00
N CYS A 21 9.00 13.77 0.73
CA CYS A 21 8.39 14.63 -0.28
C CYS A 21 8.02 16.03 0.26
N GLY A 22 8.12 16.28 1.58
CA GLY A 22 7.80 17.57 2.19
C GLY A 22 6.30 17.85 2.43
N TYR A 23 5.47 16.81 2.58
CA TYR A 23 4.00 16.91 2.70
C TYR A 23 3.45 16.60 4.10
N GLN A 24 4.25 16.71 5.16
CA GLN A 24 4.03 16.15 6.51
C GLN A 24 2.69 16.49 7.21
N ASP A 25 1.97 17.52 6.75
CA ASP A 25 0.75 18.02 7.40
C ASP A 25 -0.53 17.22 7.04
N GLN A 26 -0.47 16.31 6.07
CA GLN A 26 -1.64 15.54 5.63
C GLN A 26 -1.85 14.28 6.50
N LEU A 27 -3.02 14.18 7.16
CA LEU A 27 -3.37 13.00 7.95
C LEU A 27 -3.69 11.80 7.05
N ILE A 28 -3.03 10.67 7.32
CA ILE A 28 -3.22 9.41 6.60
C ILE A 28 -3.99 8.43 7.50
N THR A 29 -5.12 7.92 7.00
CA THR A 29 -6.00 7.02 7.75
C THR A 29 -6.43 5.83 6.89
N GLY A 30 -7.07 4.82 7.49
CA GLY A 30 -7.56 3.65 6.74
C GLY A 30 -8.54 3.97 5.61
N THR A 31 -9.25 5.10 5.66
CA THR A 31 -10.20 5.53 4.62
C THR A 31 -9.57 6.41 3.55
N THR A 32 -8.30 6.81 3.71
CA THR A 32 -7.57 7.58 2.71
C THR A 32 -7.41 6.74 1.44
N CYS A 33 -7.76 7.28 0.29
CA CYS A 33 -7.48 6.71 -1.02
C CYS A 33 -6.20 7.32 -1.57
N PRO A 34 -5.07 6.59 -1.63
CA PRO A 34 -3.77 7.19 -1.94
C PRO A 34 -3.75 7.93 -3.27
N LEU A 35 -4.35 7.37 -4.31
CA LEU A 35 -4.33 7.95 -5.66
C LEU A 35 -5.29 9.14 -5.84
N ASP A 36 -6.28 9.32 -4.96
CA ASP A 36 -7.25 10.42 -5.01
C ASP A 36 -6.94 11.51 -3.99
N ASP A 37 -6.59 11.13 -2.76
CA ASP A 37 -6.46 12.06 -1.64
C ASP A 37 -5.04 12.58 -1.46
N LEU A 38 -4.01 11.80 -1.81
CA LEU A 38 -2.61 12.19 -1.62
C LEU A 38 -2.09 12.82 -2.92
N GLY A 39 -2.19 14.15 -3.03
CA GLY A 39 -1.79 14.87 -4.25
C GLY A 39 -0.30 14.76 -4.61
N TRP A 40 0.54 14.28 -3.69
CA TRP A 40 1.94 13.98 -3.90
C TRP A 40 2.19 12.55 -4.38
N PHE A 41 1.20 11.67 -4.31
CA PHE A 41 1.34 10.25 -4.60
C PHE A 41 0.97 9.96 -6.06
N ASP A 42 1.91 9.36 -6.79
CA ASP A 42 1.75 9.02 -8.21
C ASP A 42 2.08 7.54 -8.49
N SER A 43 2.01 7.14 -9.77
CA SER A 43 2.30 5.77 -10.18
C SER A 43 3.75 5.35 -9.89
N TYR A 44 4.71 6.26 -9.92
CA TYR A 44 6.11 5.94 -9.63
C TYR A 44 6.28 5.66 -8.13
N LEU A 45 5.71 6.53 -7.30
CA LEU A 45 5.72 6.38 -5.84
C LEU A 45 4.92 5.16 -5.38
N SER A 46 3.92 4.72 -6.15
CA SER A 46 3.19 3.49 -5.84
C SER A 46 4.09 2.25 -5.82
N LEU A 47 5.02 2.12 -6.77
CA LEU A 47 6.01 1.04 -6.79
C LEU A 47 6.99 1.15 -5.62
N THR A 48 7.42 2.37 -5.27
CA THR A 48 8.28 2.62 -4.11
C THR A 48 7.60 2.21 -2.81
N ALA A 49 6.35 2.62 -2.60
CA ALA A 49 5.56 2.26 -1.43
C ALA A 49 5.42 0.73 -1.30
N MET A 50 5.16 0.05 -2.41
CA MET A 50 5.05 -1.41 -2.45
C MET A 50 6.38 -2.11 -2.09
N ALA A 51 7.50 -1.63 -2.62
CA ALA A 51 8.83 -2.17 -2.30
C ALA A 51 9.21 -1.95 -0.83
N MET A 52 8.92 -0.77 -0.28
CA MET A 52 9.13 -0.47 1.14
C MET A 52 8.24 -1.37 2.02
N LEU A 53 6.95 -1.50 1.69
CA LEU A 53 6.02 -2.36 2.43
C LEU A 53 6.44 -3.84 2.40
N SER A 54 6.86 -4.34 1.22
CA SER A 54 7.39 -5.69 1.06
C SER A 54 8.59 -5.95 1.99
N THR A 55 9.49 -4.96 2.07
CA THR A 55 10.66 -5.01 2.97
C THR A 55 10.25 -5.01 4.44
N GLU A 56 9.38 -4.07 4.85
CA GLU A 56 8.90 -3.93 6.24
C GLU A 56 8.14 -5.15 6.74
N LEU A 57 7.37 -5.80 5.87
CA LEU A 57 6.60 -6.99 6.21
C LEU A 57 7.38 -8.31 6.02
N ASN A 58 8.56 -8.25 5.39
CA ASN A 58 9.32 -9.42 4.95
C ASN A 58 8.45 -10.41 4.14
N VAL A 59 7.73 -9.87 3.13
CA VAL A 59 6.85 -10.63 2.23
C VAL A 59 7.11 -10.28 0.79
N ASP A 60 6.84 -11.22 -0.13
CA ASP A 60 6.93 -10.99 -1.57
C ASP A 60 5.63 -10.35 -2.08
N ILE A 61 5.70 -9.06 -2.46
CA ILE A 61 4.60 -8.35 -3.12
C ILE A 61 4.99 -8.20 -4.59
N PRO A 62 4.25 -8.80 -5.55
CA PRO A 62 4.59 -8.71 -6.96
C PRO A 62 4.57 -7.27 -7.48
N ASN A 63 5.65 -6.87 -8.17
CA ASN A 63 5.80 -5.51 -8.74
C ASN A 63 4.90 -5.26 -9.97
N ASP A 64 4.26 -6.29 -10.52
CA ASP A 64 3.32 -6.21 -11.65
C ASP A 64 1.87 -5.99 -11.20
N ILE A 65 1.61 -5.95 -9.90
CA ILE A 65 0.31 -5.65 -9.31
C ILE A 65 0.35 -4.23 -8.75
N ASN A 66 -0.72 -3.46 -8.89
CA ASN A 66 -0.89 -2.21 -8.16
C ASN A 66 -1.89 -2.43 -7.02
N ILE A 67 -1.40 -2.50 -5.77
CA ILE A 67 -2.25 -2.77 -4.59
C ILE A 67 -3.22 -1.62 -4.26
N PHE A 68 -3.09 -0.47 -4.94
CA PHE A 68 -3.94 0.71 -4.77
C PHE A 68 -5.06 0.80 -5.82
N LEU A 69 -5.17 -0.21 -6.69
CA LEU A 69 -6.23 -0.34 -7.69
C LEU A 69 -6.97 -1.66 -7.52
N SER A 70 -8.24 -1.70 -7.95
CA SER A 70 -8.96 -2.94 -8.16
C SER A 70 -8.27 -3.82 -9.19
N GLU A 71 -8.58 -5.12 -9.19
CA GLU A 71 -7.99 -6.11 -10.11
C GLU A 71 -8.16 -5.73 -11.59
N ASP A 72 -9.27 -5.08 -11.94
CA ASP A 72 -9.56 -4.58 -13.29
C ASP A 72 -8.97 -3.18 -13.58
N GLY A 73 -8.30 -2.56 -12.61
CA GLY A 73 -7.71 -1.23 -12.69
C GLY A 73 -8.71 -0.07 -12.75
N THR A 74 -10.02 -0.32 -12.60
CA THR A 74 -11.06 0.71 -12.79
C THR A 74 -11.34 1.55 -11.55
N ARG A 75 -11.02 1.02 -10.36
CA ARG A 75 -11.33 1.66 -9.08
C ARG A 75 -10.07 1.87 -8.26
N ARG A 76 -9.91 3.08 -7.73
CA ARG A 76 -8.87 3.40 -6.75
C ARG A 76 -9.31 2.92 -5.37
N LEU A 77 -8.37 2.35 -4.63
CA LEU A 77 -8.64 1.70 -3.35
C LEU A 77 -8.26 2.58 -2.18
N THR A 78 -9.01 2.47 -1.09
CA THR A 78 -8.61 3.02 0.21
C THR A 78 -7.49 2.19 0.83
N ILE A 79 -6.78 2.73 1.82
CA ILE A 79 -5.75 1.99 2.56
C ILE A 79 -6.30 0.68 3.15
N ASN A 80 -7.51 0.69 3.71
CA ASN A 80 -8.13 -0.52 4.24
C ASN A 80 -8.35 -1.58 3.14
N GLU A 81 -8.74 -1.18 1.94
CA GLU A 81 -8.93 -2.11 0.82
C GLU A 81 -7.60 -2.59 0.25
N SER A 82 -6.59 -1.73 0.17
CA SER A 82 -5.21 -2.13 -0.21
C SER A 82 -4.62 -3.13 0.78
N VAL A 83 -4.94 -3.00 2.07
CA VAL A 83 -4.57 -3.98 3.10
C VAL A 83 -5.19 -5.34 2.81
N ASP A 84 -6.46 -5.38 2.42
CA ASP A 84 -7.13 -6.63 2.03
C ASP A 84 -6.43 -7.27 0.82
N VAL A 85 -6.07 -6.48 -0.20
CA VAL A 85 -5.30 -6.96 -1.37
C VAL A 85 -3.95 -7.57 -0.95
N VAL A 86 -3.19 -6.90 -0.08
CA VAL A 86 -1.89 -7.42 0.41
C VAL A 86 -2.08 -8.70 1.22
N CYS A 87 -3.10 -8.76 2.08
CA CYS A 87 -3.43 -9.97 2.83
C CYS A 87 -3.78 -11.14 1.90
N GLU A 88 -4.50 -10.89 0.81
CA GLU A 88 -4.79 -11.89 -0.21
C GLU A 88 -3.53 -12.37 -0.93
N ILE A 89 -2.66 -11.46 -1.37
CA ILE A 89 -1.40 -11.78 -2.05
C ILE A 89 -0.55 -12.70 -1.17
N VAL A 90 -0.35 -12.35 0.09
CA VAL A 90 0.46 -13.14 1.02
C VAL A 90 -0.19 -14.50 1.33
N SER A 91 -1.52 -14.53 1.46
CA SER A 91 -2.26 -15.79 1.67
C SER A 91 -2.16 -16.74 0.47
N LYS A 92 -2.12 -16.19 -0.76
CA LYS A 92 -1.95 -16.95 -2.02
C LYS A 92 -0.49 -17.38 -2.22
N GLY A 93 0.48 -16.52 -1.91
CA GLY A 93 1.92 -16.81 -2.01
C GLY A 93 2.41 -17.92 -1.06
N ASN A 94 1.77 -18.05 0.11
CA ASN A 94 2.04 -19.14 1.06
C ASN A 94 1.48 -20.50 0.62
N LYS A 95 0.68 -20.57 -0.46
CA LYS A 95 0.15 -21.82 -1.03
C LYS A 95 1.01 -22.37 -2.18
N LYS A 96 2.32 -22.08 -2.21
CA LYS A 96 3.24 -22.79 -3.12
C LYS A 96 3.16 -24.29 -2.81
N ILE A 97 2.58 -25.01 -3.78
CA ILE A 97 2.38 -26.47 -3.85
C ILE A 97 3.74 -27.16 -3.92
#